data_AF-A0A7Y5F6S3-F1
#
_entry.id   AF-A0A7Y5F6S3-F1
#
_cell.length_a   1.000
_cell.length_b   1.000
_cell.length_c   1.000
_cell.angle_alpha   90.00
_cell.angle_beta   90.00
_cell.angle_gamma   90.00
#
_symmetry.space_group_name_H-M   'P 1'
#
loop_
_entity.id
_entity.type
_entity.pdbx_description
1 polymer ?
#
loop_
_entity_poly.entity_id
_entity_poly.type
_entity_poly.pdbx_seq_one_letter_code
_entity_poly.pdbx_strand_id
1 'polypeptide(L)'
;MARKRKLITGWRLLFFTILVCAVFLAVDDRFVRGAPARGFYPRSTYLMVSSWDFPRAWTTIDRGDVFERMKEDWPRPYRELELATRLTTGIRPTPERWNIWLGCRTVFAVAPEGVGITAYPGRLLRWADALRGAFGFGPGNNGIGQYRDVYYAWRDGYLIASPSRAYVAAACIDETAPLLHSDSDALLTIQWEGAHRGFVNLAPGDGMPISGQVEFTATDGARPITLPQSWPVEPAVSISARNIGDIARAWTALDAALARAEIYGPLRAVTAKAIAAWGVRPPAADAFESADHVSIVLLDVDNSGSVPIPRAALAARFADSAPNVQPLAEMFAERQTVPYEWKGSAGIMAPLLGMAFSPCVAETPYDWILTTNESVMADVAGNLSEGPACGADVDIALRASWEKLGAIAEALVLRAAEDGLVPRRSSEDIKADVIPRLTALSRLGGLTVDGVAREGTLKFSGYLAKAGESELP
;
A
#
# COMPACT_ATOMS: atom_id res chain seq x y z
N MET A 1 -52.30 -7.38 -44.13
CA MET A 1 -51.87 -8.45 -43.18
C MET A 1 -50.37 -8.82 -43.25
N ALA A 2 -49.66 -8.63 -44.37
CA ALA A 2 -48.24 -9.00 -44.50
C ALA A 2 -47.26 -8.22 -43.59
N ARG A 3 -47.53 -6.94 -43.27
CA ARG A 3 -46.70 -6.12 -42.36
C ARG A 3 -46.71 -6.60 -40.90
N LYS A 4 -47.84 -7.11 -40.40
CA LYS A 4 -47.96 -7.64 -39.02
C LYS A 4 -47.18 -8.96 -38.85
N ARG A 5 -47.12 -9.82 -39.87
CA ARG A 5 -46.33 -11.07 -39.83
C ARG A 5 -44.83 -10.81 -39.74
N LYS A 6 -44.27 -9.85 -40.50
CA LYS A 6 -42.83 -9.51 -40.43
C LYS A 6 -42.41 -8.97 -39.06
N LEU A 7 -43.25 -8.16 -38.42
CA LEU A 7 -43.03 -7.67 -37.06
C LEU A 7 -42.97 -8.83 -36.05
N ILE A 8 -43.95 -9.74 -36.08
CA ILE A 8 -43.97 -10.90 -35.16
C ILE A 8 -42.77 -11.82 -35.37
N THR A 9 -42.32 -12.04 -36.61
CA THR A 9 -41.12 -12.83 -36.90
C THR A 9 -39.84 -12.15 -36.41
N GLY A 10 -39.74 -10.82 -36.54
CA GLY A 10 -38.60 -10.05 -36.01
C GLY A 10 -38.49 -10.12 -34.48
N TRP A 11 -39.61 -9.99 -33.77
CA TRP A 11 -39.64 -10.13 -32.31
C TRP A 11 -39.32 -11.54 -31.83
N ARG A 12 -39.76 -12.59 -32.55
CA ARG A 12 -39.41 -13.98 -32.24
C ARG A 12 -37.92 -14.25 -32.44
N LEU A 13 -37.33 -13.75 -33.52
CA LEU A 13 -35.90 -13.88 -33.77
C LEU A 13 -35.09 -13.15 -32.70
N LEU A 14 -35.47 -11.91 -32.37
CA LEU A 14 -34.83 -11.14 -31.30
C LEU A 14 -34.92 -11.88 -29.96
N PHE A 15 -36.10 -12.35 -29.57
CA PHE A 15 -36.29 -13.08 -28.32
C PHE A 15 -35.47 -14.37 -28.28
N PHE A 16 -35.44 -15.11 -29.39
CA PHE A 16 -34.61 -16.30 -29.51
C PHE A 16 -33.12 -15.99 -29.39
N THR A 17 -32.62 -14.94 -30.05
CA THR A 17 -31.23 -14.50 -29.91
C THR A 17 -30.91 -14.09 -28.48
N ILE A 18 -31.78 -13.32 -27.83
CA ILE A 18 -31.60 -12.93 -26.42
C ILE A 18 -31.56 -14.17 -25.53
N LEU A 19 -32.46 -15.13 -25.72
CA LEU A 19 -32.49 -16.38 -24.96
C LEU A 19 -31.22 -17.19 -25.16
N VAL A 20 -30.74 -17.35 -26.40
CA VAL A 20 -29.49 -18.04 -26.70
C VAL A 20 -28.30 -17.34 -26.04
N CYS A 21 -28.22 -16.02 -26.11
CA CYS A 21 -27.19 -15.24 -25.42
C CYS A 21 -27.27 -15.42 -23.90
N ALA A 22 -28.47 -15.38 -23.31
CA ALA A 22 -28.66 -15.56 -21.88
C ALA A 22 -28.25 -16.96 -21.40
N VAL A 23 -28.65 -18.00 -22.13
CA VAL A 23 -28.25 -19.39 -21.86
C VAL A 23 -26.73 -19.54 -22.01
N PHE A 24 -26.15 -18.96 -23.06
CA PHE A 24 -24.69 -18.98 -23.25
C PHE A 24 -23.97 -18.34 -22.06
N LEU A 25 -24.36 -17.13 -21.65
CA LEU A 25 -23.77 -16.43 -20.53
C LEU A 25 -23.91 -17.21 -19.21
N ALA A 26 -25.07 -17.84 -18.97
CA ALA A 26 -25.28 -18.65 -17.76
C ALA A 26 -24.41 -19.91 -17.73
N VAL A 27 -24.24 -20.57 -18.89
CA VAL A 27 -23.36 -21.74 -19.02
C VAL A 27 -21.89 -21.34 -18.88
N ASP A 28 -21.50 -20.20 -19.45
CA ASP A 28 -20.14 -19.69 -19.38
C ASP A 28 -19.77 -19.26 -17.96
N ASP A 29 -20.66 -18.53 -17.27
CA ASP A 29 -20.48 -18.15 -15.87
C ASP A 29 -20.31 -19.39 -14.96
N ARG A 30 -21.16 -20.41 -15.12
CA ARG A 30 -21.02 -21.67 -14.39
C ARG A 30 -19.69 -22.38 -14.68
N PHE A 31 -19.26 -22.38 -15.95
CA PHE A 31 -18.00 -22.98 -16.36
C PHE A 31 -16.80 -22.25 -15.73
N VAL A 32 -16.78 -20.93 -15.79
CA VAL A 32 -15.69 -20.09 -15.26
C VAL A 32 -15.60 -20.18 -13.73
N ARG A 33 -16.74 -20.18 -13.03
CA ARG A 33 -16.78 -20.36 -11.57
C ARG A 33 -16.30 -21.74 -11.12
N GLY A 34 -16.45 -22.75 -11.98
CA GLY A 34 -16.05 -24.14 -11.72
C GLY A 34 -14.55 -24.41 -11.83
N ALA A 35 -13.70 -23.40 -12.03
CA ALA A 35 -12.26 -23.62 -12.13
C ALA A 35 -11.71 -24.27 -10.84
N PRO A 36 -10.61 -25.05 -10.89
CA PRO A 36 -10.10 -25.75 -9.72
C PRO A 36 -9.15 -24.92 -8.84
N ALA A 37 -8.43 -23.96 -9.42
CA ALA A 37 -7.38 -23.18 -8.76
C ALA A 37 -7.55 -21.65 -8.93
N ARG A 38 -6.74 -20.84 -8.25
CA ARG A 38 -6.71 -19.38 -8.49
C ARG A 38 -6.00 -19.03 -9.80
N GLY A 39 -4.90 -19.71 -10.10
CA GLY A 39 -4.10 -19.52 -11.31
C GLY A 39 -2.72 -20.15 -11.19
N PHE A 40 -1.89 -19.94 -12.20
CA PHE A 40 -0.51 -20.41 -12.28
C PHE A 40 0.46 -19.24 -12.41
N TYR A 41 1.66 -19.37 -11.87
CA TYR A 41 2.71 -18.37 -11.94
C TYR A 41 4.05 -19.05 -11.64
N PRO A 42 5.20 -18.43 -11.96
CA PRO A 42 6.51 -19.02 -11.67
C PRO A 42 6.77 -19.19 -10.16
N ARG A 43 7.44 -20.26 -9.73
CA ARG A 43 7.87 -20.47 -8.33
C ARG A 43 8.65 -19.30 -7.71
N SER A 44 9.41 -18.61 -8.55
CA SER A 44 10.27 -17.47 -8.23
C SER A 44 9.48 -16.16 -8.04
N THR A 45 8.15 -16.20 -8.16
CA THR A 45 7.26 -15.06 -7.93
C THR A 45 7.46 -14.50 -6.53
N TYR A 46 7.74 -13.21 -6.44
CA TYR A 46 7.95 -12.51 -5.17
C TYR A 46 6.82 -11.54 -4.82
N LEU A 47 5.91 -11.26 -5.75
CA LEU A 47 4.73 -10.45 -5.50
C LEU A 47 3.59 -10.98 -6.35
N MET A 48 2.43 -11.16 -5.74
CA MET A 48 1.23 -11.63 -6.41
C MET A 48 0.00 -10.88 -5.91
N VAL A 49 -0.91 -10.56 -6.83
CA VAL A 49 -2.22 -10.00 -6.55
C VAL A 49 -3.24 -10.96 -7.14
N SER A 50 -4.15 -11.47 -6.33
CA SER A 50 -5.10 -12.48 -6.77
C SER A 50 -6.52 -12.17 -6.34
N SER A 51 -7.48 -12.67 -7.11
CA SER A 51 -8.91 -12.59 -6.78
C SER A 51 -9.63 -13.84 -7.28
N TRP A 52 -10.58 -14.32 -6.48
CA TRP A 52 -11.52 -15.37 -6.89
C TRP A 52 -12.62 -14.84 -7.83
N ASP A 53 -12.93 -13.55 -7.74
CA ASP A 53 -13.89 -12.85 -8.57
C ASP A 53 -13.40 -11.42 -8.85
N PHE A 54 -12.38 -11.31 -9.71
CA PHE A 54 -11.74 -10.06 -10.07
C PHE A 54 -12.71 -9.02 -10.65
N PRO A 55 -13.67 -9.37 -11.54
CA PRO A 55 -14.71 -8.43 -11.98
C PRO A 55 -15.52 -7.85 -10.83
N ARG A 56 -15.94 -8.67 -9.86
CA ARG A 56 -16.65 -8.20 -8.68
C ARG A 56 -15.77 -7.35 -7.79
N ALA A 57 -14.52 -7.75 -7.57
CA ALA A 57 -13.54 -6.99 -6.79
C ALA A 57 -13.34 -5.59 -7.38
N TRP A 58 -13.07 -5.52 -8.68
CA TRP A 58 -12.95 -4.27 -9.41
C TRP A 58 -14.23 -3.43 -9.28
N THR A 59 -15.40 -4.01 -9.56
CA THR A 59 -16.68 -3.26 -9.45
C THR A 59 -16.93 -2.73 -8.05
N THR A 60 -16.60 -3.53 -7.02
CA THR A 60 -16.81 -3.17 -5.61
C THR A 60 -15.87 -2.03 -5.21
N ILE A 61 -14.60 -2.08 -5.62
CA ILE A 61 -13.64 -1.01 -5.38
C ILE A 61 -14.05 0.25 -6.14
N ASP A 62 -14.36 0.12 -7.44
CA ASP A 62 -14.67 1.25 -8.31
C ASP A 62 -15.93 2.00 -7.86
N ARG A 63 -16.94 1.30 -7.34
CA ARG A 63 -18.20 1.89 -6.85
C ARG A 63 -18.20 2.19 -5.36
N GLY A 64 -17.13 1.86 -4.64
CA GLY A 64 -17.05 2.12 -3.21
C GLY A 64 -16.90 3.61 -2.93
N ASP A 65 -17.45 4.08 -1.80
CA ASP A 65 -17.46 5.50 -1.41
C ASP A 65 -16.05 6.11 -1.44
N VAL A 66 -15.05 5.35 -0.99
CA VAL A 66 -13.64 5.74 -1.02
C VAL A 66 -13.18 6.12 -2.43
N PHE A 67 -13.51 5.31 -3.43
CA PHE A 67 -13.04 5.50 -4.79
C PHE A 67 -13.87 6.55 -5.54
N GLU A 68 -15.16 6.68 -5.20
CA GLU A 68 -16.00 7.79 -5.68
C GLU A 68 -15.46 9.15 -5.19
N ARG A 69 -15.02 9.27 -3.93
CA ARG A 69 -14.33 10.49 -3.45
C ARG A 69 -13.06 10.80 -4.24
N MET A 70 -12.25 9.78 -4.57
CA MET A 70 -11.03 9.98 -5.36
C MET A 70 -11.34 10.45 -6.80
N LYS A 71 -12.43 9.97 -7.40
CA LYS A 71 -12.82 10.29 -8.77
C LYS A 71 -13.20 11.76 -8.98
N GLU A 72 -13.52 12.50 -7.92
CA GLU A 72 -13.81 13.93 -8.01
C GLU A 72 -12.60 14.72 -8.55
N ASP A 73 -11.39 14.42 -8.06
CA ASP A 73 -10.15 15.07 -8.51
C ASP A 73 -9.37 14.24 -9.54
N TRP A 74 -9.58 12.92 -9.56
CA TRP A 74 -8.95 12.02 -10.53
C TRP A 74 -10.00 11.18 -11.26
N PRO A 75 -10.74 11.74 -12.25
CA PRO A 75 -11.92 11.09 -12.82
C PRO A 75 -11.67 9.75 -13.53
N ARG A 76 -10.42 9.45 -13.89
CA ARG A 76 -10.06 8.19 -14.56
C ARG A 76 -8.75 7.61 -14.01
N PRO A 77 -8.75 7.04 -12.79
CA PRO A 77 -7.55 6.53 -12.16
C PRO A 77 -6.89 5.39 -12.96
N TYR A 78 -7.72 4.59 -13.63
CA TYR A 78 -7.26 3.46 -14.43
C TYR A 78 -6.92 3.82 -15.87
N ARG A 79 -6.94 5.10 -16.29
CA ARG A 79 -6.79 5.48 -17.71
C ARG A 79 -5.53 4.91 -18.36
N GLU A 80 -4.40 5.00 -17.67
CA GLU A 80 -3.10 4.54 -18.20
C GLU A 80 -3.12 3.00 -18.38
N LEU A 81 -3.61 2.27 -17.38
CA LEU A 81 -3.79 0.82 -17.43
C LEU A 81 -4.79 0.38 -18.51
N GLU A 82 -5.93 1.07 -18.60
CA GLU A 82 -6.96 0.84 -19.63
C GLU A 82 -6.39 1.06 -21.04
N LEU A 83 -5.61 2.14 -21.23
CA LEU A 83 -5.00 2.47 -22.51
C LEU A 83 -3.94 1.44 -22.88
N ALA A 84 -3.04 1.09 -21.95
CA ALA A 84 -2.02 0.07 -22.16
C ALA A 84 -2.67 -1.26 -22.54
N THR A 85 -3.65 -1.71 -21.76
CA THR A 85 -4.38 -2.96 -22.04
C THR A 85 -5.09 -2.91 -23.39
N ARG A 86 -5.71 -1.78 -23.75
CA ARG A 86 -6.38 -1.60 -25.05
C ARG A 86 -5.39 -1.63 -26.21
N LEU A 87 -4.24 -0.98 -26.09
CA LEU A 87 -3.21 -1.00 -27.13
C LEU A 87 -2.66 -2.42 -27.33
N THR A 88 -2.46 -3.16 -26.24
CA THR A 88 -1.95 -4.53 -26.27
C THR A 88 -2.99 -5.53 -26.81
N THR A 89 -4.20 -5.54 -26.25
CA THR A 89 -5.21 -6.59 -26.50
C THR A 89 -6.26 -6.20 -27.54
N GLY A 90 -6.38 -4.90 -27.87
CA GLY A 90 -7.49 -4.36 -28.66
C GLY A 90 -8.79 -4.16 -27.88
N ILE A 91 -8.86 -4.61 -26.63
CA ILE A 91 -10.07 -4.59 -25.80
C ILE A 91 -9.87 -3.57 -24.67
N ARG A 92 -10.80 -2.62 -24.53
CA ARG A 92 -10.84 -1.77 -23.33
C ARG A 92 -11.27 -2.62 -22.14
N PRO A 93 -10.48 -2.72 -21.06
CA PRO A 93 -10.86 -3.53 -19.92
C PRO A 93 -11.96 -2.80 -19.14
N THR A 94 -13.07 -3.49 -18.91
CA THR A 94 -14.11 -3.13 -17.93
C THR A 94 -14.46 -4.41 -17.17
N PRO A 95 -15.06 -4.35 -15.96
CA PRO A 95 -15.44 -5.56 -15.22
C PRO A 95 -16.26 -6.55 -16.06
N GLU A 96 -17.24 -6.07 -16.83
CA GLU A 96 -18.09 -6.93 -17.66
C GLU A 96 -17.30 -7.56 -18.82
N ARG A 97 -16.46 -6.77 -19.50
CA ARG A 97 -15.63 -7.28 -20.59
C ARG A 97 -14.58 -8.25 -20.08
N TRP A 98 -14.02 -7.98 -18.91
CA TRP A 98 -13.09 -8.89 -18.26
C TRP A 98 -13.77 -10.23 -18.00
N ASN A 99 -14.95 -10.23 -17.39
CA ASN A 99 -15.66 -11.47 -17.10
C ASN A 99 -15.95 -12.28 -18.38
N ILE A 100 -16.38 -11.62 -19.46
CA ILE A 100 -16.69 -12.26 -20.74
C ILE A 100 -15.44 -12.87 -21.41
N TRP A 101 -14.30 -12.18 -21.36
CA TRP A 101 -13.09 -12.61 -22.07
C TRP A 101 -12.15 -13.46 -21.23
N LEU A 102 -11.89 -13.06 -20.00
CA LEU A 102 -10.87 -13.61 -19.11
C LEU A 102 -11.46 -14.35 -17.89
N GLY A 103 -12.76 -14.24 -17.65
CA GLY A 103 -13.45 -14.91 -16.55
C GLY A 103 -13.32 -14.20 -15.20
N CYS A 104 -13.64 -14.91 -14.11
CA CYS A 104 -13.69 -14.34 -12.76
C CYS A 104 -12.37 -14.49 -11.99
N ARG A 105 -11.58 -15.54 -12.26
CA ARG A 105 -10.34 -15.81 -11.52
C ARG A 105 -9.16 -15.15 -12.19
N THR A 106 -8.36 -14.45 -11.40
CA THR A 106 -7.19 -13.76 -11.93
C THR A 106 -6.08 -13.74 -10.89
N VAL A 107 -4.86 -13.99 -11.36
CA VAL A 107 -3.62 -13.78 -10.63
C VAL A 107 -2.72 -12.88 -11.49
N PHE A 108 -2.29 -11.77 -10.93
CA PHE A 108 -1.18 -10.97 -11.42
C PHE A 108 0.05 -11.34 -10.60
N ALA A 109 1.16 -11.64 -11.24
CA ALA A 109 2.36 -12.06 -10.52
C ALA A 109 3.61 -11.44 -11.13
N VAL A 110 4.55 -11.09 -10.24
CA VAL A 110 5.85 -10.50 -10.56
C VAL A 110 6.94 -11.46 -10.10
N ALA A 111 7.79 -11.84 -11.05
CA ALA A 111 8.91 -12.74 -10.84
C ALA A 111 10.17 -12.18 -11.55
N PRO A 112 11.37 -12.69 -11.26
CA PRO A 112 12.59 -12.32 -11.98
C PRO A 112 12.49 -12.51 -13.50
N GLU A 113 11.69 -13.48 -13.96
CA GLU A 113 11.45 -13.77 -15.37
C GLU A 113 10.54 -12.72 -16.04
N GLY A 114 9.78 -11.94 -15.26
CA GLY A 114 8.91 -10.88 -15.75
C GLY A 114 7.63 -10.69 -14.94
N VAL A 115 6.74 -9.87 -15.48
CA VAL A 115 5.37 -9.66 -14.97
C VAL A 115 4.40 -10.41 -15.86
N GLY A 116 3.45 -11.11 -15.29
CA GLY A 116 2.41 -11.80 -16.07
C GLY A 116 1.08 -11.88 -15.37
N ILE A 117 0.12 -12.35 -16.14
CA ILE A 117 -1.25 -12.57 -15.70
C ILE A 117 -1.66 -14.00 -16.03
N THR A 118 -2.37 -14.61 -15.10
CA THR A 118 -3.08 -15.86 -15.34
C THR A 118 -4.55 -15.67 -15.04
N ALA A 119 -5.39 -16.05 -15.99
CA ALA A 119 -6.84 -15.98 -15.87
C ALA A 119 -7.46 -17.31 -16.30
N TYR A 120 -8.71 -17.56 -15.90
CA TYR A 120 -9.48 -18.73 -16.36
C TYR A 120 -10.56 -18.29 -17.35
N PRO A 121 -10.26 -18.27 -18.66
CA PRO A 121 -11.12 -17.62 -19.64
C PRO A 121 -12.40 -18.40 -19.88
N GLY A 122 -13.45 -17.63 -20.17
CA GLY A 122 -14.70 -18.14 -20.72
C GLY A 122 -14.52 -18.78 -22.10
N ARG A 123 -15.60 -19.37 -22.60
CA ARG A 123 -15.66 -20.12 -23.85
C ARG A 123 -15.40 -19.26 -25.08
N LEU A 124 -15.73 -17.96 -25.04
CA LEU A 124 -15.51 -17.07 -26.18
C LEU A 124 -14.03 -16.93 -26.54
N LEU A 125 -13.16 -16.71 -25.55
CA LEU A 125 -11.73 -16.57 -25.82
C LEU A 125 -11.13 -17.89 -26.31
N ARG A 126 -11.59 -19.02 -25.75
CA ARG A 126 -11.18 -20.36 -26.20
C ARG A 126 -11.57 -20.62 -27.64
N TRP A 127 -12.79 -20.22 -28.04
CA TRP A 127 -13.24 -20.35 -29.43
C TRP A 127 -12.48 -19.43 -30.37
N ALA A 128 -12.21 -18.18 -29.95
CA ALA A 128 -11.41 -17.25 -30.73
C ALA A 128 -10.00 -17.80 -30.97
N ASP A 129 -9.37 -18.38 -29.95
CA ASP A 129 -8.04 -18.98 -30.05
C ASP A 129 -8.05 -20.26 -30.92
N ALA A 130 -9.06 -21.13 -30.77
CA ALA A 130 -9.20 -22.32 -31.60
C ALA A 130 -9.38 -21.97 -33.09
N LEU A 131 -10.21 -20.96 -33.40
CA LEU A 131 -10.38 -20.45 -34.76
C LEU A 131 -9.07 -19.88 -35.30
N ARG A 132 -8.36 -19.09 -34.49
CA ARG A 132 -7.06 -18.52 -34.84
C ARG A 132 -6.01 -19.61 -35.11
N GLY A 133 -6.01 -20.68 -34.32
CA GLY A 133 -5.18 -21.87 -34.53
C GLY A 133 -5.48 -22.55 -35.86
N ALA A 134 -6.76 -22.67 -36.24
CA ALA A 134 -7.17 -23.21 -37.53
C ALA A 134 -6.66 -22.38 -38.73
N PHE A 135 -6.38 -21.08 -38.53
CA PHE A 135 -5.76 -20.20 -39.52
C PHE A 135 -4.22 -20.14 -39.44
N GLY A 136 -3.58 -21.04 -38.67
CA GLY A 136 -2.12 -21.15 -38.61
C GLY A 136 -1.42 -20.17 -37.65
N PHE A 137 -2.17 -19.44 -36.83
CA PHE A 137 -1.64 -18.47 -35.85
C PHE A 137 -1.62 -19.04 -34.41
N GLY A 138 -1.56 -20.36 -34.27
CA GLY A 138 -1.59 -21.08 -32.99
C GLY A 138 -0.25 -21.09 -32.23
N PRO A 139 -0.20 -21.74 -31.05
CA PRO A 139 1.03 -21.93 -30.30
C PRO A 139 2.10 -22.68 -31.10
N GLY A 140 3.37 -22.33 -30.90
CA GLY A 140 4.48 -23.06 -31.52
C GLY A 140 4.67 -24.46 -30.92
N ASN A 141 5.68 -25.21 -31.39
CA ASN A 141 5.98 -26.58 -30.95
C ASN A 141 6.25 -26.71 -29.42
N ASN A 142 6.55 -25.61 -28.75
CA ASN A 142 6.76 -25.54 -27.31
C ASN A 142 5.49 -25.19 -26.51
N GLY A 143 4.31 -25.16 -27.16
CA GLY A 143 3.03 -24.80 -26.53
C GLY A 143 2.85 -23.32 -26.20
N ILE A 144 3.81 -22.46 -26.57
CA ILE A 144 3.75 -21.01 -26.33
C ILE A 144 3.40 -20.32 -27.65
N GLY A 145 2.30 -19.58 -27.64
CA GLY A 145 1.89 -18.68 -28.71
C GLY A 145 2.36 -17.25 -28.45
N GLN A 146 2.31 -16.45 -29.50
CA GLN A 146 2.52 -15.01 -29.42
C GLN A 146 1.33 -14.28 -30.04
N TYR A 147 0.92 -13.17 -29.44
CA TYR A 147 -0.04 -12.23 -29.99
C TYR A 147 0.52 -10.83 -29.80
N ARG A 148 0.93 -10.20 -30.92
CA ARG A 148 1.69 -8.94 -30.88
C ARG A 148 2.90 -9.07 -29.94
N ASP A 149 3.01 -8.21 -28.94
CA ASP A 149 4.13 -8.18 -27.99
C ASP A 149 3.89 -9.04 -26.73
N VAL A 150 2.86 -9.89 -26.72
CA VAL A 150 2.50 -10.74 -25.58
C VAL A 150 2.65 -12.21 -25.95
N TYR A 151 3.43 -12.92 -25.14
CA TYR A 151 3.51 -14.38 -25.16
C TYR A 151 2.38 -14.95 -24.30
N TYR A 152 1.82 -16.08 -24.73
CA TYR A 152 0.78 -16.76 -23.97
C TYR A 152 0.84 -18.28 -24.12
N ALA A 153 0.28 -18.99 -23.15
CA ALA A 153 0.13 -20.43 -23.19
C ALA A 153 -1.13 -20.85 -22.42
N TRP A 154 -1.62 -22.06 -22.74
CA TRP A 154 -2.74 -22.67 -22.04
C TRP A 154 -2.25 -23.78 -21.12
N ARG A 155 -2.72 -23.78 -19.87
CA ARG A 155 -2.45 -24.84 -18.88
C ARG A 155 -3.70 -25.14 -18.08
N ASP A 156 -4.20 -26.38 -18.13
CA ASP A 156 -5.40 -26.81 -17.40
C ASP A 156 -6.62 -25.89 -17.61
N GLY A 157 -6.71 -25.31 -18.81
CA GLY A 157 -7.73 -24.34 -19.18
C GLY A 157 -7.49 -22.91 -18.70
N TYR A 158 -6.41 -22.60 -18.00
CA TYR A 158 -5.99 -21.24 -17.71
C TYR A 158 -5.20 -20.68 -18.88
N LEU A 159 -5.39 -19.38 -19.13
CA LEU A 159 -4.56 -18.61 -20.02
C LEU A 159 -3.51 -17.89 -19.20
N ILE A 160 -2.24 -18.17 -19.48
CA ILE A 160 -1.08 -17.49 -18.91
C ILE A 160 -0.57 -16.54 -19.99
N ALA A 161 -0.39 -15.26 -19.66
CA ALA A 161 0.07 -14.24 -20.61
C ALA A 161 1.10 -13.30 -19.97
N SER A 162 2.14 -12.94 -20.73
CA SER A 162 3.19 -12.02 -20.29
C SER A 162 3.92 -11.40 -21.49
N PRO A 163 4.45 -10.17 -21.37
CA PRO A 163 5.44 -9.64 -22.31
C PRO A 163 6.75 -10.46 -22.35
N SER A 164 7.00 -11.30 -21.34
CA SER A 164 8.18 -12.16 -21.24
C SER A 164 7.86 -13.61 -21.60
N ARG A 165 8.55 -14.14 -22.62
CA ARG A 165 8.48 -15.56 -22.97
C ARG A 165 9.00 -16.45 -21.83
N ALA A 166 10.02 -16.00 -21.11
CA ALA A 166 10.61 -16.75 -19.99
C ALA A 166 9.60 -16.93 -18.86
N TYR A 167 8.81 -15.90 -18.57
CA TYR A 167 7.75 -15.96 -17.57
C TYR A 167 6.69 -17.02 -17.94
N VAL A 168 6.19 -17.00 -19.18
CA VAL A 168 5.16 -17.95 -19.64
C VAL A 168 5.69 -19.39 -19.57
N ALA A 169 6.93 -19.62 -19.99
CA ALA A 169 7.56 -20.93 -19.91
C ALA A 169 7.68 -21.42 -18.45
N ALA A 170 8.17 -20.57 -17.54
CA ALA A 170 8.32 -20.92 -16.13
C ALA A 170 6.96 -21.23 -15.47
N ALA A 171 5.93 -20.43 -15.76
CA ALA A 171 4.58 -20.64 -15.24
C ALA A 171 3.90 -21.92 -15.78
N CYS A 172 4.33 -22.44 -16.94
CA CYS A 172 3.79 -23.68 -17.51
C CYS A 172 4.45 -24.94 -16.94
N ILE A 173 5.72 -24.87 -16.55
CA ILE A 173 6.51 -26.02 -16.10
C ILE A 173 6.24 -26.36 -14.62
N ASP A 174 5.91 -25.36 -13.81
CA ASP A 174 5.89 -25.52 -12.35
C ASP A 174 4.65 -26.30 -11.86
N GLU A 175 4.81 -27.58 -11.52
CA GLU A 175 3.71 -28.49 -11.15
C GLU A 175 3.00 -28.10 -9.84
N THR A 176 3.69 -27.39 -8.95
CA THR A 176 3.11 -26.88 -7.70
C THR A 176 2.56 -25.48 -7.93
N ALA A 177 1.24 -25.34 -8.05
CA ALA A 177 0.62 -24.06 -7.73
C ALA A 177 0.92 -23.78 -6.24
N PRO A 178 1.71 -22.75 -5.87
CA PRO A 178 1.92 -22.45 -4.47
C PRO A 178 0.55 -22.19 -3.83
N LEU A 179 0.37 -22.63 -2.59
CA LEU A 179 -0.83 -22.34 -1.81
C LEU A 179 -0.87 -20.82 -1.58
N LEU A 180 -1.52 -20.11 -2.51
CA LEU A 180 -2.03 -18.76 -2.27
C LEU A 180 -2.79 -18.79 -0.96
N HIS A 181 -2.53 -17.83 -0.08
CA HIS A 181 -3.38 -17.67 1.10
C HIS A 181 -4.83 -17.50 0.62
N SER A 182 -5.66 -18.49 0.94
CA SER A 182 -6.96 -18.69 0.32
C SER A 182 -8.07 -18.15 1.21
N ASP A 183 -8.34 -16.86 1.07
CA ASP A 183 -9.59 -16.27 1.53
C ASP A 183 -10.51 -16.10 0.30
N SER A 184 -11.62 -16.85 0.24
CA SER A 184 -12.62 -16.71 -0.82
C SER A 184 -13.46 -15.45 -0.71
N ASP A 185 -13.48 -14.86 0.48
CA ASP A 185 -14.38 -13.77 0.84
C ASP A 185 -13.68 -12.41 0.66
N ALA A 186 -12.35 -12.41 0.58
CA ALA A 186 -11.54 -11.27 0.17
C ALA A 186 -11.81 -10.86 -1.29
N LEU A 187 -11.91 -9.55 -1.53
CA LEU A 187 -11.95 -8.96 -2.88
C LEU A 187 -10.62 -9.20 -3.60
N LEU A 188 -9.51 -8.86 -2.94
CA LEU A 188 -8.15 -9.01 -3.43
C LEU A 188 -7.26 -9.56 -2.33
N THR A 189 -6.38 -10.50 -2.66
CA THR A 189 -5.27 -10.92 -1.81
C THR A 189 -3.97 -10.48 -2.47
N ILE A 190 -3.20 -9.64 -1.79
CA ILE A 190 -1.84 -9.26 -2.16
C ILE A 190 -0.91 -10.10 -1.30
N GLN A 191 -0.05 -10.91 -1.91
CA GLN A 191 0.94 -11.73 -1.21
C GLN A 191 2.33 -11.41 -1.76
N TRP A 192 3.32 -11.44 -0.88
CA TRP A 192 4.71 -11.20 -1.24
C TRP A 192 5.64 -12.22 -0.59
N GLU A 193 6.71 -12.54 -1.32
CA GLU A 193 7.80 -13.36 -0.86
C GLU A 193 9.07 -12.49 -0.75
N GLY A 194 9.93 -12.78 0.21
CA GLY A 194 11.14 -12.00 0.44
C GLY A 194 11.74 -12.29 1.82
N ALA A 195 12.40 -11.28 2.39
CA ALA A 195 12.93 -11.35 3.75
C ALA A 195 11.84 -11.50 4.82
N HIS A 196 10.66 -10.94 4.55
CA HIS A 196 9.47 -11.03 5.39
C HIS A 196 8.30 -11.45 4.50
N ARG A 197 7.93 -12.73 4.51
CA ARG A 197 6.80 -13.22 3.71
C ARG A 197 5.50 -12.76 4.32
N GLY A 198 4.49 -12.51 3.50
CA GLY A 198 3.19 -12.10 4.04
C GLY A 198 2.12 -11.94 3.00
N PHE A 199 0.92 -11.65 3.49
CA PHE A 199 -0.23 -11.33 2.68
C PHE A 199 -1.11 -10.26 3.33
N VAL A 200 -1.84 -9.53 2.50
CA VAL A 200 -2.92 -8.62 2.84
C VAL A 200 -4.15 -9.05 2.05
N ASN A 201 -5.25 -9.29 2.75
CA ASN A 201 -6.59 -9.43 2.20
C ASN A 201 -7.30 -8.09 2.28
N LEU A 202 -7.89 -7.67 1.18
CA LEU A 202 -8.81 -6.55 1.09
C LEU A 202 -10.24 -7.10 1.08
N ALA A 203 -11.05 -6.74 2.06
CA ALA A 203 -12.44 -7.16 2.16
C ALA A 203 -13.41 -6.09 1.63
N PRO A 204 -14.64 -6.45 1.24
CA PRO A 204 -15.68 -5.46 0.99
C PRO A 204 -16.10 -4.79 2.30
N GLY A 205 -16.28 -3.47 2.27
CA GLY A 205 -16.79 -2.72 3.42
C GLY A 205 -16.39 -1.25 3.37
N ASP A 206 -16.98 -0.47 4.28
CA ASP A 206 -16.57 0.91 4.48
C ASP A 206 -15.10 1.00 4.93
N GLY A 207 -14.40 2.01 4.46
CA GLY A 207 -12.99 2.24 4.76
C GLY A 207 -11.99 1.26 4.15
N MET A 208 -12.42 0.38 3.22
CA MET A 208 -11.58 -0.67 2.63
C MET A 208 -10.90 -1.53 3.71
N PRO A 209 -11.66 -2.38 4.43
CA PRO A 209 -11.12 -3.19 5.51
C PRO A 209 -10.02 -4.12 5.01
N ILE A 210 -8.93 -4.17 5.75
CA ILE A 210 -7.81 -5.05 5.47
C ILE A 210 -7.54 -5.97 6.64
N SER A 211 -7.05 -7.16 6.32
CA SER A 211 -6.49 -8.10 7.27
C SER A 211 -5.32 -8.82 6.65
N GLY A 212 -4.45 -9.40 7.45
CA GLY A 212 -3.34 -10.15 6.90
C GLY A 212 -2.35 -10.62 7.92
N GLN A 213 -1.23 -11.10 7.42
CA GLN A 213 -0.14 -11.62 8.23
C GLN A 213 1.19 -11.37 7.53
N VAL A 214 2.21 -11.07 8.32
CA VAL A 214 3.59 -10.98 7.86
C VAL A 214 4.51 -11.74 8.82
N GLU A 215 5.49 -12.46 8.29
CA GLU A 215 6.59 -13.06 9.04
C GLU A 215 7.45 -11.92 9.62
N PHE A 216 7.16 -11.60 10.87
CA PHE A 216 7.71 -10.47 11.57
C PHE A 216 7.68 -10.75 13.07
N THR A 217 8.85 -10.71 13.70
CA THR A 217 8.97 -10.81 15.15
C THR A 217 8.85 -9.42 15.75
N ALA A 218 7.80 -9.21 16.54
CA ALA A 218 7.68 -8.06 17.45
C ALA A 218 7.65 -8.55 18.89
N THR A 219 7.95 -7.67 19.83
CA THR A 219 7.81 -7.96 21.25
C THR A 219 6.33 -7.91 21.62
N ASP A 220 5.89 -8.85 22.45
CA ASP A 220 4.54 -8.84 23.04
C ASP A 220 4.53 -8.03 24.34
N GLY A 221 3.37 -7.50 24.72
CA GLY A 221 3.21 -6.73 25.95
C GLY A 221 1.87 -6.93 26.62
N ALA A 222 1.84 -6.83 27.95
CA ALA A 222 0.62 -7.06 28.75
C ALA A 222 -0.28 -5.82 28.88
N ARG A 223 0.25 -4.62 28.63
CA ARG A 223 -0.49 -3.34 28.72
C ARG A 223 -0.94 -2.88 27.35
N PRO A 224 -2.04 -2.15 27.17
CA PRO A 224 -2.40 -1.63 25.85
C PRO A 224 -1.46 -0.50 25.39
N ILE A 225 -1.27 -0.35 24.09
CA ILE A 225 -0.55 0.79 23.48
C ILE A 225 -1.50 1.99 23.42
N THR A 226 -1.06 3.16 23.90
CA THR A 226 -1.91 4.36 23.95
C THR A 226 -1.36 5.54 23.14
N LEU A 227 -0.04 5.62 22.96
CA LEU A 227 0.62 6.72 22.24
C LEU A 227 0.07 7.08 20.84
N PRO A 228 -0.45 6.17 19.98
CA PRO A 228 -0.99 6.54 18.67
C PRO A 228 -2.05 7.66 18.73
N GLN A 229 -2.76 7.78 19.84
CA GLN A 229 -3.87 8.73 20.03
C GLN A 229 -3.60 9.72 21.17
N SER A 230 -2.36 9.78 21.66
CA SER A 230 -1.94 10.65 22.76
C SER A 230 -1.43 12.03 22.31
N TRP A 231 -1.13 12.18 21.02
CA TRP A 231 -0.46 13.36 20.47
C TRP A 231 -1.34 14.62 20.53
N PRO A 232 -0.79 15.78 20.89
CA PRO A 232 -1.57 17.02 21.04
C PRO A 232 -2.12 17.56 19.71
N VAL A 233 -1.45 17.20 18.62
CA VAL A 233 -1.89 17.47 17.25
C VAL A 233 -1.93 16.12 16.55
N GLU A 234 -3.01 15.87 15.81
CA GLU A 234 -3.15 14.64 15.04
C GLU A 234 -1.97 14.53 14.03
N PRO A 235 -1.22 13.42 14.04
CA PRO A 235 -0.07 13.24 13.18
C PRO A 235 -0.48 12.92 11.73
N ALA A 236 0.37 13.29 10.76
CA ALA A 236 0.22 12.84 9.38
C ALA A 236 0.46 11.32 9.28
N VAL A 237 1.44 10.80 10.02
CA VAL A 237 1.64 9.36 10.22
C VAL A 237 2.21 9.08 11.59
N SER A 238 1.75 8.02 12.24
CA SER A 238 2.29 7.50 13.49
C SER A 238 2.53 6.01 13.40
N ILE A 239 3.70 5.57 13.82
CA ILE A 239 3.99 4.16 14.09
C ILE A 239 4.32 4.00 15.57
N SER A 240 3.62 3.10 16.23
CA SER A 240 3.85 2.77 17.64
C SER A 240 4.05 1.28 17.81
N ALA A 241 4.95 0.89 18.71
CA ALA A 241 5.25 -0.50 19.02
C ALA A 241 5.69 -0.64 20.48
N ARG A 242 5.88 -1.87 20.97
CA ARG A 242 6.36 -2.15 22.32
C ARG A 242 7.75 -1.59 22.60
N ASN A 243 8.63 -1.59 21.62
CA ASN A 243 9.95 -1.01 21.74
C ASN A 243 10.41 -0.39 20.42
N ILE A 244 11.47 0.41 20.51
CA ILE A 244 12.07 1.06 19.34
C ILE A 244 12.68 0.06 18.35
N GLY A 245 13.11 -1.11 18.82
CA GLY A 245 13.67 -2.17 17.99
C GLY A 245 12.63 -2.76 17.02
N ASP A 246 11.37 -2.87 17.43
CA ASP A 246 10.27 -3.30 16.58
C ASP A 246 10.02 -2.29 15.45
N ILE A 247 10.04 -1.00 15.77
CA ILE A 247 9.92 0.08 14.77
C ILE A 247 11.11 0.05 13.81
N ALA A 248 12.34 -0.15 14.31
CA ALA A 248 13.53 -0.25 13.47
C ALA A 248 13.49 -1.47 12.53
N ARG A 249 12.97 -2.62 13.00
CA ARG A 249 12.75 -3.80 12.14
C ARG A 249 11.68 -3.55 11.09
N ALA A 250 10.57 -2.92 11.46
CA ALA A 250 9.51 -2.54 10.52
C ALA A 250 10.06 -1.58 9.44
N TRP A 251 10.87 -0.58 9.85
CA TRP A 251 11.54 0.32 8.92
C TRP A 251 12.51 -0.41 7.99
N THR A 252 13.28 -1.37 8.50
CA THR A 252 14.21 -2.17 7.68
C THR A 252 13.46 -2.99 6.62
N ALA A 253 12.33 -3.58 6.98
CA ALA A 253 11.46 -4.29 6.05
C ALA A 253 10.91 -3.35 4.97
N LEU A 254 10.48 -2.14 5.35
CA LEU A 254 10.01 -1.12 4.43
C LEU A 254 11.12 -0.60 3.51
N ASP A 255 12.31 -0.32 4.04
CA ASP A 255 13.50 0.11 3.28
C ASP A 255 13.86 -0.91 2.19
N ALA A 256 13.82 -2.20 2.51
CA ALA A 256 14.07 -3.27 1.55
C ALA A 256 13.01 -3.31 0.43
N ALA A 257 11.74 -3.06 0.76
CA ALA A 257 10.67 -2.98 -0.22
C ALA A 257 10.80 -1.74 -1.13
N LEU A 258 11.12 -0.58 -0.54
CA LEU A 258 11.29 0.69 -1.24
C LEU A 258 12.58 0.77 -2.05
N ALA A 259 13.61 -0.02 -1.73
CA ALA A 259 14.88 -0.07 -2.46
C ALA A 259 14.74 -0.34 -3.96
N ARG A 260 13.61 -0.87 -4.40
CA ARG A 260 13.29 -1.12 -5.82
C ARG A 260 12.70 0.10 -6.55
N ALA A 261 12.26 1.12 -5.81
CA ALA A 261 11.74 2.35 -6.39
C ALA A 261 12.89 3.26 -6.86
N GLU A 262 12.84 3.70 -8.11
CA GLU A 262 13.92 4.49 -8.75
C GLU A 262 14.29 5.75 -7.95
N ILE A 263 13.31 6.41 -7.33
CA ILE A 263 13.50 7.64 -6.56
C ILE A 263 14.07 7.41 -5.14
N TYR A 264 13.89 6.21 -4.58
CA TYR A 264 14.21 5.95 -3.18
C TYR A 264 15.72 5.80 -2.95
N GLY A 265 16.45 5.20 -3.90
CA GLY A 265 17.91 5.04 -3.81
C GLY A 265 18.66 6.37 -3.65
N PRO A 266 18.45 7.35 -4.53
CA PRO A 266 19.03 8.70 -4.38
C PRO A 266 18.62 9.39 -3.07
N LEU A 267 17.34 9.30 -2.69
CA LEU A 267 16.84 9.90 -1.45
C LEU A 267 17.57 9.32 -0.22
N ARG A 268 17.67 7.99 -0.14
CA ARG A 268 18.38 7.29 0.92
C ARG A 268 19.85 7.73 1.01
N ALA A 269 20.52 7.89 -0.12
CA ALA A 269 21.91 8.35 -0.16
C ALA A 269 22.07 9.79 0.34
N VAL A 270 21.15 10.69 -0.01
CA VAL A 270 21.14 12.08 0.48
C VAL A 270 20.90 12.11 2.00
N THR A 271 19.91 11.37 2.49
CA THR A 271 19.61 11.28 3.92
C THR A 271 20.80 10.72 4.70
N ALA A 272 21.45 9.66 4.22
CA ALA A 272 22.64 9.11 4.87
C ALA A 272 23.80 10.12 4.94
N LYS A 273 24.03 10.89 3.87
CA LYS A 273 25.03 11.96 3.87
C LYS A 273 24.68 13.10 4.83
N ALA A 274 23.41 13.48 4.92
CA ALA A 274 22.94 14.51 5.84
C ALA A 274 23.13 14.06 7.30
N ILE A 275 22.74 12.84 7.66
CA ILE A 275 22.94 12.26 9.00
C ILE A 275 24.44 12.25 9.35
N ALA A 276 25.29 11.79 8.42
CA ALA A 276 26.73 11.76 8.63
C ALA A 276 27.32 13.17 8.83
N ALA A 277 26.91 14.15 8.01
CA ALA A 277 27.34 15.55 8.14
C ALA A 277 26.87 16.18 9.45
N TRP A 278 25.67 15.84 9.90
CA TRP A 278 25.12 16.25 11.20
C TRP A 278 25.67 15.45 12.37
N GLY A 279 26.53 14.44 12.16
CA GLY A 279 27.17 13.67 13.24
C GLY A 279 26.18 13.14 14.28
N VAL A 280 24.96 12.86 13.84
CA VAL A 280 23.91 12.26 14.67
C VAL A 280 24.06 10.76 14.56
N ARG A 281 24.12 10.09 15.71
CA ARG A 281 24.19 8.63 15.75
C ARG A 281 22.80 8.05 15.95
N PRO A 282 22.49 6.85 15.43
CA PRO A 282 21.28 6.16 15.84
C PRO A 282 21.29 5.94 17.37
N PRO A 283 20.13 5.95 18.03
CA PRO A 283 20.05 5.59 19.44
C PRO A 283 20.59 4.18 19.66
N ALA A 284 21.11 3.93 20.86
CA ALA A 284 21.53 2.59 21.27
C ALA A 284 20.35 1.60 21.18
N ALA A 285 20.63 0.32 20.91
CA ALA A 285 19.59 -0.68 20.69
C ALA A 285 18.69 -0.88 21.93
N ASP A 286 19.23 -0.61 23.12
CA ASP A 286 18.63 -0.71 24.44
C ASP A 286 18.11 0.63 24.98
N ALA A 287 18.19 1.72 24.21
CA ALA A 287 17.82 3.07 24.65
C ALA A 287 16.42 3.14 25.28
N PHE A 288 15.48 2.29 24.84
CA PHE A 288 14.12 2.25 25.38
C PHE A 288 13.71 0.85 25.82
N GLU A 289 14.64 0.02 26.32
CA GLU A 289 14.36 -1.36 26.70
C GLU A 289 13.30 -1.47 27.81
N SER A 290 13.25 -0.51 28.74
CA SER A 290 12.27 -0.47 29.83
C SER A 290 10.98 0.29 29.52
N ALA A 291 10.82 0.81 28.30
CA ALA A 291 9.59 1.49 27.90
C ALA A 291 8.45 0.46 27.68
N ASP A 292 7.23 0.82 28.09
CA ASP A 292 6.03 0.02 27.80
C ASP A 292 5.69 0.03 26.31
N HIS A 293 5.90 1.19 25.67
CA HIS A 293 5.74 1.39 24.24
C HIS A 293 6.42 2.67 23.77
N VAL A 294 6.74 2.70 22.48
CA VAL A 294 7.38 3.83 21.79
C VAL A 294 6.53 4.21 20.59
N SER A 295 6.49 5.50 20.27
CA SER A 295 5.81 6.02 19.08
C SER A 295 6.68 7.03 18.35
N ILE A 296 6.76 6.90 17.02
CA ILE A 296 7.37 7.87 16.13
C ILE A 296 6.27 8.48 15.26
N VAL A 297 6.26 9.81 15.16
CA VAL A 297 5.28 10.55 14.37
C VAL A 297 5.93 11.56 13.45
N LEU A 298 5.33 11.71 12.27
CA LEU A 298 5.46 12.88 11.43
C LEU A 298 4.19 13.72 11.63
N LEU A 299 4.34 14.94 12.13
CA LEU A 299 3.23 15.87 12.32
C LEU A 299 2.97 16.64 11.02
N ASP A 300 4.01 17.24 10.47
CA ASP A 300 3.97 18.08 9.26
C ASP A 300 5.38 18.28 8.67
N VAL A 301 5.51 19.07 7.61
CA VAL A 301 6.78 19.56 7.07
C VAL A 301 6.74 21.09 6.96
N ASP A 302 7.67 21.76 7.63
CA ASP A 302 7.85 23.21 7.46
C ASP A 302 8.57 23.50 6.13
N ASN A 303 7.83 24.12 5.22
CA ASN A 303 8.29 24.50 3.89
C ASN A 303 8.57 26.01 3.77
N SER A 304 8.62 26.76 4.88
CA SER A 304 8.88 28.21 4.86
C SER A 304 10.34 28.55 4.55
N GLY A 305 11.26 27.63 4.81
CA GLY A 305 12.69 27.77 4.55
C GLY A 305 13.12 27.37 3.14
N SER A 306 14.42 27.44 2.87
CA SER A 306 15.02 26.95 1.62
C SER A 306 15.07 25.42 1.53
N VAL A 307 15.01 24.74 2.67
CA VAL A 307 15.02 23.28 2.79
C VAL A 307 13.79 22.88 3.59
N PRO A 308 12.94 21.97 3.09
CA PRO A 308 11.84 21.42 3.87
C PRO A 308 12.33 20.75 5.15
N ILE A 309 11.81 21.15 6.31
CA ILE A 309 12.18 20.59 7.60
C ILE A 309 11.03 19.75 8.16
N PRO A 310 11.22 18.45 8.41
CA PRO A 310 10.17 17.63 9.00
C PRO A 310 9.89 18.08 10.43
N ARG A 311 8.61 18.28 10.75
CA ARG A 311 8.11 18.45 12.12
C ARG A 311 7.72 17.06 12.62
N ALA A 312 8.68 16.38 13.22
CA ALA A 312 8.52 15.01 13.73
C ALA A 312 8.78 14.95 15.25
N ALA A 313 8.26 13.90 15.87
CA ALA A 313 8.48 13.58 17.28
C ALA A 313 8.60 12.07 17.52
N LEU A 314 9.29 11.71 18.59
CA LEU A 314 9.39 10.38 19.16
C LEU A 314 9.04 10.50 20.64
N ALA A 315 8.19 9.61 21.13
CA ALA A 315 7.87 9.48 22.55
C ALA A 315 8.04 8.03 22.99
N ALA A 316 8.67 7.82 24.15
CA ALA A 316 8.77 6.53 24.81
C ALA A 316 8.10 6.62 26.17
N ARG A 317 7.09 5.78 26.40
CA ARG A 317 6.24 5.80 27.60
C ARG A 317 6.61 4.71 28.57
N PHE A 318 6.64 5.03 29.85
CA PHE A 318 7.01 4.15 30.96
C PHE A 318 5.85 3.99 31.95
N ALA A 319 5.71 2.78 32.45
CA ALA A 319 4.67 2.38 33.38
C ALA A 319 4.61 3.18 34.68
N ASP A 320 5.79 3.33 35.29
CA ASP A 320 5.92 3.73 36.69
C ASP A 320 6.65 5.08 36.78
N SER A 321 7.80 5.17 36.13
CA SER A 321 8.54 6.43 35.99
C SER A 321 9.55 6.32 34.83
N ALA A 322 9.78 7.43 34.14
CA ALA A 322 10.89 7.52 33.20
C ALA A 322 12.23 7.30 33.95
N PRO A 323 13.21 6.64 33.32
CA PRO A 323 14.53 6.49 33.91
C PRO A 323 15.24 7.85 33.98
N ASN A 324 15.90 8.12 35.12
CA ASN A 324 16.72 9.34 35.32
C ASN A 324 17.91 9.44 34.35
N VAL A 325 18.26 8.35 33.65
CA VAL A 325 19.34 8.34 32.65
C VAL A 325 18.75 8.63 31.29
N GLN A 326 19.25 9.67 30.61
CA GLN A 326 18.78 10.06 29.30
C GLN A 326 19.08 8.97 28.25
N PRO A 327 18.05 8.33 27.66
CA PRO A 327 18.22 7.20 26.73
C PRO A 327 18.83 7.60 25.39
N LEU A 328 18.78 8.90 25.06
CA LEU A 328 19.27 9.47 23.81
C LEU A 328 20.61 10.21 23.97
N ALA A 329 21.30 10.04 25.09
CA ALA A 329 22.56 10.76 25.35
C ALA A 329 23.63 10.49 24.27
N GLU A 330 23.74 9.24 23.81
CA GLU A 330 24.73 8.85 22.79
C GLU A 330 24.45 9.43 21.40
N MET A 331 23.18 9.71 21.09
CA MET A 331 22.75 10.27 19.79
C MET A 331 23.42 11.62 19.50
N PHE A 332 23.69 12.40 20.56
CA PHE A 332 24.25 13.75 20.49
C PHE A 332 25.62 13.89 21.17
N ALA A 333 26.29 12.79 21.50
CA ALA A 333 27.54 12.82 22.28
C ALA A 333 28.68 13.62 21.63
N GLU A 334 28.71 13.72 20.30
CA GLU A 334 29.70 14.48 19.52
C GLU A 334 29.25 15.91 19.19
N ARG A 335 28.13 16.36 19.75
CA ARG A 335 27.51 17.65 19.43
C ARG A 335 27.42 18.55 20.64
N GLN A 336 27.50 19.84 20.36
CA GLN A 336 27.20 20.86 21.36
C GLN A 336 25.70 20.80 21.65
N THR A 337 25.36 20.44 22.87
CA THR A 337 24.00 20.49 23.40
C THR A 337 23.88 21.67 24.36
N VAL A 338 22.70 22.25 24.41
CA VAL A 338 22.36 23.33 25.34
C VAL A 338 21.33 22.77 26.33
N PRO A 339 21.61 22.79 27.64
CA PRO A 339 20.59 22.48 28.65
C PRO A 339 19.41 23.43 28.48
N TYR A 340 18.20 22.88 28.49
CA TYR A 340 16.97 23.66 28.32
C TYR A 340 15.86 23.10 29.19
N GLU A 341 14.92 23.94 29.58
CA GLU A 341 13.78 23.55 30.40
C GLU A 341 12.48 23.74 29.62
N TRP A 342 11.71 22.67 29.50
CA TRP A 342 10.46 22.61 28.74
C TRP A 342 9.29 22.54 29.71
N LYS A 343 8.65 23.67 30.03
CA LYS A 343 7.49 23.72 30.95
C LYS A 343 7.76 23.04 32.32
N GLY A 344 8.95 23.20 32.89
CA GLY A 344 9.34 22.56 34.16
C GLY A 344 10.13 21.25 34.00
N SER A 345 10.16 20.69 32.79
CA SER A 345 10.90 19.47 32.49
C SER A 345 12.32 19.76 32.04
N ALA A 346 13.30 19.16 32.70
CA ALA A 346 14.69 19.24 32.25
C ALA A 346 14.87 18.55 30.89
N GLY A 347 15.77 19.10 30.09
CA GLY A 347 16.01 18.61 28.75
C GLY A 347 17.26 19.20 28.10
N ILE A 348 17.43 18.91 26.82
CA ILE A 348 18.50 19.45 26.00
C ILE A 348 17.98 19.90 24.64
N MET A 349 18.71 20.81 24.01
CA MET A 349 18.55 21.21 22.62
C MET A 349 19.88 21.02 21.88
N ALA A 350 19.84 20.36 20.72
CA ALA A 350 20.99 20.09 19.88
C ALA A 350 20.81 20.79 18.51
N PRO A 351 21.28 22.03 18.33
CA PRO A 351 21.07 22.77 17.08
C PRO A 351 21.88 22.17 15.92
N LEU A 352 21.20 21.70 14.87
CA LEU A 352 21.83 21.11 13.68
C LEU A 352 21.77 22.04 12.45
N LEU A 353 20.67 22.78 12.28
CA LEU A 353 20.49 23.78 11.22
C LEU A 353 19.87 25.05 11.81
N GLY A 354 20.58 25.67 12.75
CA GLY A 354 20.03 26.78 13.54
C GLY A 354 18.74 26.37 14.25
N MET A 355 17.84 27.33 14.52
CA MET A 355 16.59 27.06 15.23
C MET A 355 15.55 26.28 14.42
N ALA A 356 15.68 26.26 13.08
CA ALA A 356 14.72 25.57 12.21
C ALA A 356 14.74 24.05 12.39
N PHE A 357 15.94 23.48 12.54
CA PHE A 357 16.13 22.06 12.87
C PHE A 357 17.10 21.93 14.05
N SER A 358 16.51 21.88 15.23
CA SER A 358 17.19 21.79 16.52
C SER A 358 16.54 20.67 17.32
N PRO A 359 16.97 19.40 17.14
CA PRO A 359 16.46 18.31 17.95
C PRO A 359 16.43 18.64 19.44
N CYS A 360 15.25 18.50 20.04
CA CYS A 360 15.01 18.77 21.45
C CYS A 360 14.71 17.46 22.15
N VAL A 361 15.25 17.26 23.34
CA VAL A 361 14.90 16.13 24.21
C VAL A 361 14.37 16.66 25.53
N ALA A 362 13.29 16.06 26.04
CA ALA A 362 12.68 16.40 27.31
C ALA A 362 12.31 15.14 28.09
N GLU A 363 12.46 15.20 29.40
CA GLU A 363 11.99 14.19 30.35
C GLU A 363 10.69 14.66 31.01
N THR A 364 9.67 13.80 31.02
CA THR A 364 8.48 13.97 31.86
C THR A 364 8.42 12.81 32.86
N PRO A 365 7.54 12.84 33.87
CA PRO A 365 7.48 11.75 34.86
C PRO A 365 7.30 10.35 34.27
N TYR A 366 6.64 10.24 33.11
CA TYR A 366 6.31 8.96 32.47
C TYR A 366 6.80 8.82 31.03
N ASP A 367 7.32 9.89 30.41
CA ASP A 367 7.70 9.87 29.00
C ASP A 367 9.07 10.51 28.76
N TRP A 368 9.86 9.90 27.87
CA TRP A 368 10.98 10.56 27.20
C TRP A 368 10.55 11.00 25.81
N ILE A 369 10.74 12.29 25.50
CA ILE A 369 10.29 12.89 24.24
C ILE A 369 11.50 13.42 23.48
N LEU A 370 11.58 13.13 22.18
CA LEU A 370 12.50 13.73 21.22
C LEU A 370 11.67 14.41 20.14
N THR A 371 11.96 15.66 19.82
CA THR A 371 11.33 16.37 18.70
C THR A 371 12.37 16.96 17.78
N THR A 372 11.95 17.32 16.59
CA THR A 372 12.82 17.90 15.54
C THR A 372 13.15 19.38 15.75
N ASN A 373 12.33 20.12 16.52
CA ASN A 373 12.56 21.52 16.86
C ASN A 373 11.81 21.94 18.13
N GLU A 374 12.15 23.14 18.61
CA GLU A 374 11.60 23.76 19.82
C GLU A 374 10.08 23.92 19.76
N SER A 375 9.51 24.36 18.63
CA SER A 375 8.06 24.55 18.51
C SER A 375 7.28 23.26 18.76
N VAL A 376 7.75 22.14 18.18
CA VAL A 376 7.15 20.82 18.38
C VAL A 376 7.35 20.35 19.82
N MET A 377 8.52 20.62 20.42
CA MET A 377 8.74 20.28 21.83
C MET A 377 7.77 21.02 22.75
N ALA A 378 7.59 22.33 22.54
CA ALA A 378 6.67 23.14 23.35
C ALA A 378 5.22 22.64 23.26
N ASP A 379 4.81 22.18 22.07
CA ASP A 379 3.48 21.59 21.85
C ASP A 379 3.33 20.25 22.58
N VAL A 380 4.36 19.40 22.59
CA VAL A 380 4.29 18.03 23.13
C VAL A 380 4.59 17.95 24.63
N ALA A 381 5.61 18.64 25.14
CA ALA A 381 6.21 18.50 26.48
C ALA A 381 5.31 18.86 27.69
N GLY A 382 4.02 19.08 27.48
CA GLY A 382 3.04 19.18 28.57
C GLY A 382 1.61 18.88 28.15
N ASN A 383 1.42 18.43 26.91
CA ASN A 383 0.10 18.15 26.34
C ASN A 383 -0.01 16.72 25.80
N LEU A 384 1.04 15.90 25.93
CA LEU A 384 0.96 14.48 25.62
C LEU A 384 0.03 13.82 26.66
N SER A 385 -1.11 13.33 26.19
CA SER A 385 -2.14 12.74 27.06
C SER A 385 -1.95 11.23 27.20
N GLU A 386 -2.73 10.57 28.06
CA GLU A 386 -2.77 9.10 28.04
C GLU A 386 -3.40 8.58 26.76
N GLY A 387 -4.35 9.30 26.14
CA GLY A 387 -5.07 8.87 24.94
C GLY A 387 -5.89 7.58 25.14
N PRO A 388 -6.87 7.29 24.28
CA PRO A 388 -7.55 6.00 24.30
C PRO A 388 -6.58 4.87 23.94
N ALA A 389 -6.69 3.78 24.68
CA ALA A 389 -5.96 2.54 24.42
C ALA A 389 -6.35 1.93 23.07
N CYS A 390 -5.35 1.42 22.34
CA CYS A 390 -5.59 0.44 21.30
C CYS A 390 -6.19 -0.84 21.92
N GLY A 391 -6.62 -1.80 21.08
CA GLY A 391 -7.05 -3.10 21.58
C GLY A 391 -6.03 -3.74 22.52
N ALA A 392 -6.49 -4.49 23.52
CA ALA A 392 -5.66 -5.00 24.61
C ALA A 392 -4.44 -5.81 24.13
N ASP A 393 -4.57 -6.50 23.00
CA ASP A 393 -3.55 -7.37 22.42
C ASP A 393 -2.68 -6.70 21.34
N VAL A 394 -2.85 -5.40 21.07
CA VAL A 394 -2.12 -4.71 19.99
C VAL A 394 -0.67 -4.49 20.39
N ASP A 395 0.25 -5.01 19.57
CA ASP A 395 1.70 -4.93 19.77
C ASP A 395 2.37 -3.90 18.85
N ILE A 396 1.75 -3.63 17.69
CA ILE A 396 2.16 -2.59 16.75
C ILE A 396 0.92 -1.88 16.22
N ALA A 397 0.94 -0.55 16.19
CA ALA A 397 -0.11 0.27 15.62
C ALA A 397 0.46 1.24 14.57
N LEU A 398 -0.17 1.29 13.40
CA LEU A 398 0.08 2.29 12.36
C LEU A 398 -1.18 3.12 12.17
N ARG A 399 -1.03 4.44 12.18
CA ARG A 399 -2.09 5.39 11.82
C ARG A 399 -1.54 6.38 10.81
N ALA A 400 -2.34 6.79 9.84
CA ALA A 400 -1.99 7.89 8.97
C ALA A 400 -3.24 8.67 8.55
N SER A 401 -3.08 9.98 8.40
CA SER A 401 -4.06 10.86 7.79
C SER A 401 -3.65 11.08 6.33
N TRP A 402 -4.41 10.51 5.40
CA TRP A 402 -4.15 10.71 3.98
C TRP A 402 -4.30 12.17 3.59
N GLU A 403 -5.18 12.90 4.26
CA GLU A 403 -5.35 14.34 4.07
C GLU A 403 -4.04 15.09 4.31
N LYS A 404 -3.43 14.87 5.47
CA LYS A 404 -2.16 15.51 5.84
C LYS A 404 -0.99 15.02 5.00
N LEU A 405 -0.91 13.71 4.75
CA LEU A 405 0.12 13.14 3.87
C LEU A 405 0.02 13.70 2.45
N GLY A 406 -1.20 13.88 1.93
CA GLY A 406 -1.47 14.48 0.64
C GLY A 406 -1.00 15.93 0.60
N ALA A 407 -1.33 16.73 1.62
CA ALA A 407 -0.89 18.13 1.72
C ALA A 407 0.64 18.25 1.81
N ILE A 408 1.30 17.40 2.61
CA ILE A 408 2.76 17.35 2.71
C ILE A 408 3.37 16.98 1.36
N ALA A 409 2.86 15.93 0.71
CA ALA A 409 3.35 15.49 -0.59
C ALA A 409 3.15 16.58 -1.66
N GLU A 410 2.02 17.27 -1.64
CA GLU A 410 1.71 18.38 -2.54
C GLU A 410 2.73 19.51 -2.39
N ALA A 411 2.93 19.99 -1.17
CA ALA A 411 3.88 21.06 -0.87
C ALA A 411 5.31 20.69 -1.26
N LEU A 412 5.74 19.46 -0.95
CA LEU A 412 7.08 18.97 -1.29
C LEU A 412 7.29 18.86 -2.79
N VAL A 413 6.32 18.32 -3.54
CA VAL A 413 6.44 18.13 -4.98
C VAL A 413 6.38 19.46 -5.72
N LEU A 414 5.54 20.41 -5.29
CA LEU A 414 5.52 21.77 -5.83
C LEU A 414 6.85 22.47 -5.60
N ARG A 415 7.38 22.40 -4.37
CA ARG A 415 8.66 23.00 -4.04
C ARG A 415 9.80 22.40 -4.86
N ALA A 416 9.84 21.07 -4.97
CA ALA A 416 10.82 20.38 -5.80
C ALA A 416 10.71 20.80 -7.28
N ALA A 417 9.52 21.11 -7.78
CA ALA A 417 9.34 21.60 -9.14
C ALA A 417 9.82 23.04 -9.32
N GLU A 418 9.55 23.93 -8.34
CA GLU A 418 10.03 25.31 -8.33
C GLU A 418 11.55 25.40 -8.27
N ASP A 419 12.18 24.52 -7.49
CA ASP A 419 13.63 24.42 -7.37
C ASP A 419 14.28 23.64 -8.55
N GLY A 420 13.49 23.20 -9.55
CA GLY A 420 13.99 22.47 -10.72
C GLY A 420 14.52 21.07 -10.41
N LEU A 421 14.14 20.49 -9.28
CA LEU A 421 14.58 19.17 -8.81
C LEU A 421 13.78 18.02 -9.44
N VAL A 422 12.61 18.29 -10.04
CA VAL A 422 11.83 17.26 -10.74
C VAL A 422 12.27 17.17 -12.20
N PRO A 423 12.91 16.07 -12.63
CA PRO A 423 13.42 15.97 -13.98
C PRO A 423 12.28 16.05 -15.01
N ARG A 424 12.45 16.89 -16.03
CA ARG A 424 11.57 17.00 -17.21
C ARG A 424 10.11 17.40 -16.91
N ARG A 425 9.85 18.03 -15.76
CA ARG A 425 8.52 18.57 -15.44
C ARG A 425 8.64 19.98 -14.90
N SER A 426 7.86 20.89 -15.46
CA SER A 426 7.68 22.24 -14.94
C SER A 426 6.71 22.23 -13.74
N SER A 427 6.66 23.33 -12.99
CA SER A 427 5.65 23.51 -11.93
C SER A 427 4.22 23.47 -12.49
N GLU A 428 4.00 23.91 -13.73
CA GLU A 428 2.71 23.81 -14.42
C GLU A 428 2.34 22.36 -14.74
N ASP A 429 3.29 21.55 -15.23
CA ASP A 429 3.07 20.11 -15.50
C ASP A 429 2.71 19.37 -14.20
N ILE A 430 3.39 19.70 -13.11
CA ILE A 430 3.11 19.12 -11.79
C ILE A 430 1.70 19.49 -11.32
N LYS A 431 1.31 20.77 -11.42
CA LYS A 431 -0.02 21.26 -11.08
C LYS A 431 -1.12 20.59 -11.91
N ALA A 432 -0.86 20.32 -13.19
CA ALA A 432 -1.83 19.70 -14.08
C ALA A 432 -1.95 18.16 -13.88
N ASP A 433 -0.83 17.45 -13.67
CA ASP A 433 -0.81 15.99 -13.76
C ASP A 433 -0.63 15.26 -12.42
N VAL A 434 0.08 15.87 -11.47
CA VAL A 434 0.48 15.21 -10.21
C VAL A 434 -0.40 15.68 -9.05
N ILE A 435 -0.59 16.99 -8.91
CA ILE A 435 -1.38 17.55 -7.80
C ILE A 435 -2.78 16.95 -7.73
N PRO A 436 -3.56 16.82 -8.83
CA PRO A 436 -4.89 16.20 -8.76
C PRO A 436 -4.88 14.75 -8.26
N ARG A 437 -3.79 14.00 -8.52
CA ARG A 437 -3.63 12.63 -8.00
C ARG A 437 -3.33 12.63 -6.51
N LEU A 438 -2.51 13.57 -6.03
CA LEU A 438 -2.22 13.74 -4.61
C LEU A 438 -3.45 14.22 -3.85
N THR A 439 -4.22 15.16 -4.40
CA THR A 439 -5.50 15.60 -3.83
C THR A 439 -6.52 14.45 -3.83
N ALA A 440 -6.59 13.64 -4.89
CA ALA A 440 -7.44 12.44 -4.87
C ALA A 440 -7.03 11.46 -3.76
N LEU A 441 -5.74 11.22 -3.56
CA LEU A 441 -5.24 10.38 -2.46
C LEU A 441 -5.53 10.99 -1.09
N SER A 442 -5.50 12.31 -0.96
CA SER A 442 -5.76 12.99 0.31
C SER A 442 -7.20 12.79 0.82
N ARG A 443 -8.14 12.52 -0.09
CA ARG A 443 -9.55 12.22 0.20
C ARG A 443 -9.82 10.79 0.67
N LEU A 444 -8.79 9.96 0.78
CA LEU A 444 -8.94 8.60 1.30
C LEU A 444 -9.32 8.59 2.80
N GLY A 445 -9.09 9.67 3.54
CA GLY A 445 -9.39 9.76 4.98
C GLY A 445 -8.23 9.24 5.82
N GLY A 446 -8.48 8.26 6.69
CA GLY A 446 -7.49 7.66 7.58
C GLY A 446 -7.10 6.22 7.21
N LEU A 447 -5.82 5.91 7.39
CA LEU A 447 -5.27 4.55 7.46
C LEU A 447 -5.16 4.16 8.93
N THR A 448 -5.67 2.98 9.28
CA THR A 448 -5.47 2.40 10.61
C THR A 448 -5.10 0.93 10.46
N VAL A 449 -4.00 0.50 11.06
CA VAL A 449 -3.59 -0.90 11.09
C VAL A 449 -3.14 -1.26 12.50
N ASP A 450 -3.75 -2.30 13.06
CA ASP A 450 -3.39 -2.88 14.35
C ASP A 450 -2.83 -4.27 14.14
N GLY A 451 -1.63 -4.50 14.67
CA GLY A 451 -0.89 -5.74 14.58
C GLY A 451 -0.71 -6.41 15.94
N VAL A 452 -0.89 -7.73 15.96
CA VAL A 452 -0.71 -8.62 17.11
C VAL A 452 0.39 -9.62 16.77
N ALA A 453 1.45 -9.66 17.58
CA ALA A 453 2.61 -10.49 17.31
C ALA A 453 2.51 -11.82 18.07
N ARG A 454 2.49 -12.94 17.36
CA ARG A 454 2.47 -14.29 17.95
C ARG A 454 3.33 -15.23 17.12
N GLU A 455 4.16 -16.03 17.79
CA GLU A 455 4.93 -17.13 17.17
C GLU A 455 5.78 -16.69 15.95
N GLY A 456 6.41 -15.51 16.01
CA GLY A 456 7.24 -14.98 14.91
C GLY A 456 6.44 -14.41 13.73
N THR A 457 5.14 -14.19 13.91
CA THR A 457 4.25 -13.62 12.90
C THR A 457 3.47 -12.45 13.46
N LEU A 458 3.30 -11.41 12.66
CA LEU A 458 2.44 -10.27 12.97
C LEU A 458 1.16 -10.41 12.17
N LYS A 459 0.06 -10.75 12.85
CA LYS A 459 -1.28 -10.71 12.27
C LYS A 459 -1.82 -9.31 12.42
N PHE A 460 -2.36 -8.73 11.36
CA PHE A 460 -2.89 -7.37 11.41
C PHE A 460 -4.29 -7.27 10.84
N SER A 461 -4.99 -6.23 11.28
CA SER A 461 -6.30 -5.84 10.76
C SER A 461 -6.48 -4.33 10.83
N GLY A 462 -7.40 -3.80 10.02
CA GLY A 462 -7.71 -2.38 10.03
C GLY A 462 -8.39 -1.91 8.75
N TYR A 463 -8.13 -0.67 8.37
CA TYR A 463 -8.80 0.04 7.28
C TYR A 463 -7.76 0.83 6.49
N LEU A 464 -7.83 0.77 5.16
CA LEU A 464 -6.94 1.56 4.30
C LEU A 464 -7.39 3.02 4.15
N ALA A 465 -8.70 3.28 4.22
CA ALA A 465 -9.26 4.56 3.77
C ALA A 465 -10.60 4.88 4.48
N LYS A 466 -10.62 4.77 5.81
CA LYS A 466 -11.81 5.11 6.60
C LYS A 466 -12.04 6.62 6.50
N ALA A 467 -13.25 7.07 6.17
CA ALA A 467 -13.55 8.49 6.29
C ALA A 467 -13.20 8.92 7.71
N GLY A 468 -12.51 10.07 7.88
CA GLY A 468 -12.35 10.63 9.20
C GLY A 468 -13.74 10.72 9.82
N GLU A 469 -13.93 10.15 11.01
CA GLU A 469 -15.05 10.55 11.83
C GLU A 469 -14.80 12.03 12.06
N SER A 470 -15.43 12.87 11.24
CA SER A 470 -15.66 14.25 11.56
C SER A 470 -16.36 14.16 12.91
N GLU A 471 -15.60 14.33 13.98
CA GLU A 471 -16.13 14.83 15.24
C GLU A 471 -16.76 16.18 14.87
N LEU A 472 -18.00 16.12 14.37
CA LEU A 472 -18.90 17.25 14.36
C LEU A 472 -18.99 17.65 15.83
N PRO A 473 -18.60 18.88 16.20
CA PRO A 473 -18.77 19.36 17.56
C PRO A 473 -20.23 19.35 18.00
#